data_AF-A0A1G0D4N6-F1
#
_entry.id   AF-A0A1G0D4N6-F1
#
_cell.length_a   1.000
_cell.length_b   1.000
_cell.length_c   1.000
_cell.angle_alpha   90.00
_cell.angle_beta   90.00
_cell.angle_gamma   90.00
#
_symmetry.space_group_name_H-M   'P 1'
#
loop_
_entity.id
_entity.type
_entity.pdbx_description
1 polymer ?
#
loop_
_entity_poly.entity_id
_entity_poly.type
_entity_poly.pdbx_seq_one_letter_code
_entity_poly.pdbx_strand_id
1 'polypeptide(L)' 'MSVEVIYYTLVATGLYFMSDWILDRIEVSRGERFKNRSVIFFLIILTLAFISFSLMKYLLLTSEVASQ' A
#
# COMPACT_ATOMS: atom_id res chain seq x y z
N MET A 1 19.96 13.78 3.73
CA MET A 1 18.92 12.78 3.44
C MET A 1 18.43 13.06 2.02
N SER A 2 18.55 12.12 1.09
CA SER A 2 18.19 12.35 -0.31
C SER A 2 16.67 12.46 -0.48
N VAL A 3 16.20 13.20 -1.48
CA VAL A 3 14.76 13.40 -1.71
C VAL A 3 14.03 12.08 -1.96
N GLU A 4 14.67 11.09 -2.58
CA GLU A 4 14.06 9.77 -2.81
C GLU A 4 13.72 9.07 -1.50
N VAL A 5 14.59 9.18 -0.48
CA VAL A 5 14.36 8.58 0.83
C VAL A 5 13.09 9.15 1.48
N ILE A 6 12.84 10.45 1.30
CA ILE A 6 11.63 11.11 1.82
C ILE A 6 10.40 10.54 1.12
N TYR A 7 10.42 10.44 -0.21
CA TYR A 7 9.31 9.87 -0.98
C TYR A 7 9.02 8.42 -0.60
N TYR A 8 10.04 7.57 -0.53
CA TYR A 8 9.86 6.18 -0.13
C TYR A 8 9.33 6.04 1.30
N THR A 9 9.81 6.89 2.22
CA THR A 9 9.31 6.89 3.60
C THR A 9 7.85 7.34 3.67
N LEU A 10 7.46 8.36 2.91
CA LEU A 10 6.07 8.82 2.85
C LEU A 10 5.15 7.75 2.27
N VAL A 11 5.57 7.08 1.19
CA VAL A 11 4.82 5.98 0.59
C VAL A 11 4.67 4.82 1.57
N ALA A 12 5.76 4.41 2.23
CA ALA A 12 5.72 3.36 3.24
C ALA A 12 4.80 3.72 4.41
N THR A 13 4.87 4.95 4.88
CA THR A 13 4.00 5.48 5.95
C THR A 13 2.53 5.47 5.51
N GLY A 14 2.23 5.95 4.29
CA GLY A 14 0.87 5.93 3.74
C GLY A 14 0.32 4.51 3.57
N LEU A 15 1.13 3.58 3.06
CA LEU A 15 0.76 2.17 2.94
C LEU A 15 0.47 1.55 4.31
N TYR A 16 1.29 1.85 5.32
CA TYR A 16 1.08 1.38 6.68
C TYR A 16 -0.27 1.82 7.23
N PHE A 17 -0.56 3.12 7.20
CA PHE A 17 -1.83 3.68 7.70
C PHE A 17 -3.03 3.15 6.93
N MET A 18 -2.92 3.02 5.60
CA MET A 18 -4.01 2.51 4.77
C MET A 18 -4.27 1.01 5.04
N SER A 19 -3.21 0.24 5.27
CA SER A 19 -3.33 -1.18 5.64
C SER A 19 -3.99 -1.36 7.00
N ASP A 20 -3.60 -0.55 7.98
CA ASP A 20 -4.19 -0.58 9.32
C ASP A 20 -5.67 -0.18 9.28
N TRP A 21 -6.01 0.87 8.53
CA TRP A 21 -7.39 1.30 8.33
C TRP A 21 -8.26 0.24 7.65
N ILE A 22 -7.76 -0.44 6.61
CA ILE A 22 -8.47 -1.53 5.94
C ILE A 22 -8.71 -2.68 6.91
N LEU A 23 -7.68 -3.07 7.66
CA LEU A 23 -7.78 -4.17 8.62
C LEU A 23 -8.80 -3.86 9.71
N ASP A 24 -8.75 -2.67 10.29
CA ASP A 24 -9.71 -2.21 11.28
C ASP A 24 -11.13 -2.17 10.69
N ARG A 25 -11.30 -1.72 9.44
CA ARG A 25 -12.60 -1.74 8.75
C ARG A 25 -13.16 -3.15 8.66
N ILE A 26 -12.31 -4.11 8.32
CA ILE A 26 -12.69 -5.52 8.20
C ILE A 26 -13.04 -6.09 9.60
N GLU A 27 -12.25 -5.81 10.62
CA GLU A 27 -12.51 -6.26 12.01
C GLU A 27 -13.83 -5.67 12.55
N VAL A 28 -14.10 -4.39 12.30
CA VAL A 28 -15.37 -3.74 12.67
C VAL A 28 -16.55 -4.38 11.95
N SER A 29 -16.42 -4.68 10.65
CA SER A 29 -17.49 -5.35 9.89
C SER A 29 -17.75 -6.78 10.37
N ARG A 30 -16.73 -7.45 10.89
CA ARG A 30 -16.81 -8.82 11.42
C ARG A 30 -17.35 -8.86 12.85
N GLY A 31 -17.17 -7.80 13.62
CA GLY A 31 -17.52 -7.74 15.04
C GLY A 31 -16.54 -8.47 15.97
N GLU A 32 -15.46 -9.04 15.43
CA GLU A 32 -14.42 -9.73 16.19
C GLU A 32 -13.03 -9.39 15.63
N ARG A 33 -12.06 -9.26 16.53
CA ARG A 33 -10.65 -9.10 16.16
C ARG A 33 -10.06 -10.39 15.62
N PHE A 34 -9.19 -10.28 14.63
CA PHE A 34 -8.51 -11.45 14.09
C PHE A 34 -7.48 -11.98 15.09
N LYS A 35 -7.50 -13.30 15.33
CA LYS A 35 -6.44 -13.97 16.12
C LYS A 35 -5.05 -13.76 15.51
N ASN A 36 -4.96 -13.78 14.18
CA ASN A 36 -3.72 -13.59 13.43
C ASN A 36 -3.67 -12.22 12.74
N ARG A 37 -4.01 -11.13 13.47
CA ARG A 37 -4.07 -9.76 12.93
C ARG A 37 -2.80 -9.36 12.18
N SER A 38 -1.61 -9.71 12.71
CA SER A 38 -0.33 -9.40 12.07
C SER A 38 -0.14 -10.05 10.70
N VAL A 39 -0.61 -11.29 10.52
CA VAL A 39 -0.52 -11.99 9.23
C VAL A 39 -1.42 -11.32 8.20
N ILE A 40 -2.63 -10.93 8.62
CA ILE A 40 -3.59 -10.27 7.73
C ILE A 40 -3.11 -8.87 7.38
N PHE A 41 -2.61 -8.11 8.35
CA PHE A 41 -1.95 -6.83 8.11
C PHE A 41 -0.84 -6.95 7.08
N PHE A 42 0.03 -7.96 7.23
CA PHE A 42 1.12 -8.22 6.30
C PHE A 42 0.60 -8.52 4.89
N LEU A 43 -0.45 -9.34 4.76
CA LEU A 43 -1.05 -9.64 3.45
C LEU A 43 -1.67 -8.40 2.80
N ILE A 44 -2.32 -7.53 3.58
CA ILE A 44 -2.90 -6.28 3.10
C ILE A 44 -1.80 -5.35 2.59
N ILE A 45 -0.79 -5.06 3.41
CA ILE A 45 0.28 -4.13 3.03
C ILE A 45 1.10 -4.64 1.85
N LEU A 46 1.36 -5.95 1.78
CA LEU A 46 2.05 -6.58 0.66
C LEU A 46 1.26 -6.46 -0.64
N THR A 47 -0.05 -6.72 -0.59
CA THR A 47 -0.93 -6.58 -1.75
C THR A 47 -1.01 -5.13 -2.22
N LEU A 48 -1.17 -4.18 -1.29
CA LEU A 48 -1.17 -2.76 -1.61
C LEU A 48 0.16 -2.30 -2.20
N ALA A 49 1.29 -2.79 -1.67
CA ALA A 49 2.61 -2.49 -2.22
C ALA A 49 2.70 -2.94 -3.68
N PHE A 50 2.32 -4.18 -3.99
CA PHE A 50 2.31 -4.66 -5.39
C PHE A 50 1.41 -3.82 -6.30
N ILE A 51 0.21 -3.45 -5.83
CA ILE A 51 -0.69 -2.56 -6.57
C ILE A 51 -0.03 -1.20 -6.80
N SER A 52 0.57 -0.59 -5.78
CA SER A 52 1.24 0.71 -5.88
C SER A 52 2.39 0.67 -6.89
N PHE A 53 3.27 -0.33 -6.81
CA PHE A 53 4.39 -0.47 -7.74
C PHE A 53 3.90 -0.78 -9.17
N SER A 54 2.88 -1.62 -9.32
CA SER A 54 2.28 -1.91 -10.63
C SER A 54 1.64 -0.68 -11.25
N LEU A 55 0.95 0.14 -10.45
CA LEU A 55 0.34 1.39 -10.90
C LEU A 55 1.40 2.41 -11.30
N MET A 56 2.48 2.54 -10.52
CA MET A 56 3.63 3.39 -10.89
C MET A 56 4.22 2.94 -12.23
N LYS A 57 4.44 1.64 -12.43
CA LYS A 57 4.94 1.11 -13.70
C LYS A 57 3.99 1.42 -14.85
N TYR A 58 2.68 1.22 -14.67
CA TYR A 58 1.69 1.51 -15.70
C TYR A 58 1.65 3.00 -16.08
N LEU A 59 1.67 3.89 -15.09
CA LEU A 59 1.68 5.34 -15.32
C LEU A 59 2.97 5.78 -16.03
N LEU A 60 4.11 5.23 -15.62
CA LEU A 60 5.41 5.55 -16.23
C LEU A 60 5.49 5.03 -17.66
N LEU A 61 5.03 3.80 -17.93
CA LEU A 61 4.97 3.23 -19.27
C LEU A 61 4.01 4.00 -20.19
N THR A 62 2.86 4.43 -19.66
CA THR A 62 1.88 5.23 -20.42
C THR A 62 2.45 6.61 -20.77
N SER A 63 3.24 7.22 -19.86
CA SER A 63 3.88 8.51 -20.13
C SER A 63 4.91 8.46 -21.27
N GLU A 64 5.60 7.34 -21.43
CA GLU A 64 6.60 7.12 -22.49
C GLU A 64 5.93 6.93 -23.87
N VAL A 65 4.77 6.28 -23.90
CA VAL A 65 3.96 6.11 -25.13
C VAL A 65 3.28 7.40 -25.56
N ALA A 66 2.86 8.26 -24.63
CA ALA A 66 2.18 9.53 -24.94
C ALA A 66 3.14 10.64 -25.46
N SER A 67 4.44 10.44 -25.34
CA SER A 67 5.48 11.37 -25.79
C SER A 67 6.13 11.02 -27.14
N GLN A 68 5.65 9.96 -27.82
CA GLN A 68 5.99 9.61 -29.21
C GLN A 68 4.86 10.02 -30.15
#